data_AF-A0A1Y1RRG7-F1
#
_entry.id   AF-A0A1Y1RRG7-F1
#
_cell.length_a   1.000
_cell.length_b   1.000
_cell.length_c   1.000
_cell.angle_alpha   90.00
_cell.angle_beta   90.00
_cell.angle_gamma   90.00
#
_symmetry.space_group_name_H-M   'P 1'
#
loop_
_entity.id
_entity.type
_entity.pdbx_description
1 polymer ?
#
loop_
_entity_poly.entity_id
_entity_poly.type
_entity_poly.pdbx_seq_one_letter_code
_entity_poly.pdbx_strand_id
1 'polypeptide(L)' 'MNIQGWHWVVLLVIIILLFGAPKLPGMARSLGQSMRIFKTEVDGLKSDSSKKSAESTDSNGVVSGEVINNPDQNKGTQI' A
#
# COMPACT_ATOMS: atom_id res chain seq x y z
N MET A 1 -42.65 1.39 5.93
CA MET A 1 -42.26 1.56 4.51
C MET A 1 -40.85 2.10 4.50
N ASN A 2 -39.88 1.22 4.27
CA ASN A 2 -38.48 1.45 4.67
C ASN A 2 -37.72 2.12 3.53
N ILE A 3 -37.85 3.44 3.48
CA ILE A 3 -37.18 4.33 2.53
C ILE A 3 -35.64 4.34 2.63
N GLN A 4 -35.05 3.71 3.65
CA GLN A 4 -33.63 3.90 3.97
C GLN A 4 -32.65 3.34 2.91
N GLY A 5 -33.04 2.31 2.15
CA GLY A 5 -32.16 1.72 1.12
C GLY A 5 -32.23 2.42 -0.24
N TRP A 6 -33.44 2.83 -0.67
CA TRP A 6 -33.64 3.41 -2.00
C TRP A 6 -33.02 4.80 -2.16
N HIS A 7 -32.91 5.56 -1.06
CA HIS A 7 -32.31 6.89 -1.06
C HIS A 7 -30.84 6.88 -1.49
N TRP A 8 -30.07 5.85 -1.09
CA TRP A 8 -28.66 5.73 -1.46
C TRP A 8 -28.47 5.54 -2.96
N VAL A 9 -29.36 4.77 -3.60
CA VAL A 9 -29.31 4.57 -5.06
C VAL A 9 -29.59 5.89 -5.79
N VAL A 10 -30.60 6.64 -5.36
CA VAL A 10 -30.93 7.95 -5.96
C VAL A 10 -29.78 8.94 -5.81
N LEU A 11 -29.13 8.99 -4.64
CA LEU A 11 -27.98 9.85 -4.42
C LEU A 11 -26.80 9.48 -5.35
N LEU A 12 -26.52 8.18 -5.49
CA LEU A 12 -25.47 7.68 -6.38
C LEU A 12 -25.75 8.06 -7.83
N VAL A 13 -27.01 7.95 -8.28
CA VAL A 13 -27.43 8.35 -9.63
C VAL A 13 -27.20 9.85 -9.85
N ILE A 14 -27.56 10.70 -8.89
CA ILE A 14 -27.34 12.16 -8.98
C ILE A 14 -25.85 12.47 -9.12
N ILE A 15 -25.00 11.85 -8.29
CA ILE A 15 -23.54 12.04 -8.35
C ILE A 15 -22.99 11.60 -9.72
N ILE A 16 -23.43 10.46 -10.25
CA ILE A 16 -23.04 10.01 -11.60
C ILE A 16 -23.51 11.00 -12.67
N LEU A 17 -24.68 11.63 -12.51
CA LEU A 17 -25.20 12.59 -13.47
C LEU A 17 -24.40 13.90 -13.48
N LEU A 18 -23.98 14.40 -12.31
CA LEU A 18 -23.20 15.63 -12.19
C LEU A 18 -21.74 15.43 -12.61
N PHE A 19 -21.12 14.34 -12.16
CA PHE A 19 -19.69 14.10 -12.39
C PHE A 19 -19.43 13.29 -13.66
N GLY A 20 -20.37 12.46 -14.10
CA GLY A 20 -20.21 11.53 -15.21
C GLY A 20 -19.57 10.20 -14.79
N ALA A 21 -19.94 9.11 -15.48
CA ALA A 21 -19.42 7.76 -15.24
C ALA A 21 -17.87 7.63 -15.24
N PRO A 22 -17.10 8.30 -16.11
CA PRO A 22 -15.63 8.15 -16.11
C PRO A 22 -14.90 8.98 -15.04
N LYS A 23 -15.53 10.03 -14.47
CA LYS A 23 -14.87 10.94 -13.51
C LYS A 23 -14.90 10.41 -12.08
N LEU A 24 -15.95 9.69 -11.69
CA LEU A 24 -16.03 9.04 -10.37
C LEU A 24 -14.88 8.05 -10.10
N PRO A 25 -14.58 7.08 -10.99
CA PRO A 25 -13.48 6.15 -10.77
C PRO A 25 -12.10 6.83 -10.86
N GLY A 26 -11.98 7.94 -11.58
CA GLY A 26 -10.76 8.74 -11.63
C GLY A 26 -10.49 9.45 -10.31
N MET A 27 -11.48 10.18 -9.79
CA MET A 27 -11.39 10.89 -8.51
C MET A 27 -11.22 9.92 -7.32
N ALA A 28 -11.94 8.81 -7.31
CA ALA A 28 -11.78 7.79 -6.28
C ALA A 28 -10.37 7.19 -6.27
N ARG A 29 -9.76 6.97 -7.44
CA ARG A 29 -8.38 6.47 -7.54
C ARG A 29 -7.37 7.50 -7.02
N SER A 30 -7.48 8.78 -7.39
CA SER A 30 -6.55 9.81 -6.91
C SER A 30 -6.68 10.04 -5.40
N LEU A 31 -7.90 10.10 -4.87
CA LEU A 31 -8.16 10.20 -3.43
C LEU A 31 -7.66 8.95 -2.68
N GLY A 32 -7.85 7.76 -3.25
CA GLY A 32 -7.37 6.50 -2.68
C GLY A 32 -5.85 6.40 -2.61
N GLN A 33 -5.14 6.90 -3.63
CA GLN A 33 -3.68 6.97 -3.63
C GLN A 33 -3.16 7.89 -2.52
N SER A 34 -3.72 9.10 -2.39
CA SER A 34 -3.36 10.03 -1.31
C SER A 34 -3.69 9.47 0.08
N MET A 35 -4.85 8.83 0.23
CA MET A 35 -5.26 8.22 1.50
C MET A 35 -4.39 7.03 1.88
N ARG A 36 -3.91 6.23 0.92
CA ARG A 36 -2.99 5.12 1.19
C ARG A 36 -1.67 5.62 1.76
N ILE A 37 -1.09 6.66 1.17
CA ILE A 37 0.17 7.25 1.63
C ILE A 37 0.00 7.77 3.06
N PHE A 38 -1.04 8.56 3.29
CA PHE A 38 -1.36 9.08 4.63
C PHE A 38 -1.61 7.95 5.65
N LYS A 39 -2.32 6.89 5.27
CA LYS A 39 -2.59 5.74 6.14
C LYS A 39 -1.29 5.00 6.51
N THR A 40 -0.37 4.81 5.56
CA THR A 40 0.93 4.16 5.82
C THR A 40 1.80 4.98 6.75
N GLU A 41 1.86 6.30 6.56
CA GLU A 41 2.61 7.18 7.48
C GLU A 41 1.97 7.20 8.88
N VAL A 42 0.64 7.35 8.97
CA VAL A 42 -0.09 7.37 10.24
C VAL A 42 -0.02 6.02 10.97
N ASP A 43 -0.12 4.90 10.26
CA ASP A 43 0.04 3.56 10.85
C ASP A 43 1.48 3.35 11.33
N GLY A 44 2.48 3.87 10.61
CA GLY A 44 3.88 3.91 11.05
C GLY A 44 4.05 4.63 12.39
N LEU A 45 3.47 5.82 12.53
CA LEU A 45 3.51 6.61 13.77
C LEU A 45 2.76 5.92 14.93
N LYS A 46 1.63 5.28 14.64
CA LYS A 46 0.90 4.45 15.62
C LYS A 46 1.72 3.24 16.06
N SER A 47 2.43 2.62 15.12
CA SER A 47 3.28 1.47 15.39
C SER A 47 4.53 1.83 16.18
N ASP A 48 5.14 3.00 15.96
CA ASP A 48 6.25 3.51 16.78
C ASP A 48 5.79 3.89 18.20
N SER A 49 4.56 4.40 18.33
CA SER A 49 3.93 4.68 19.62
C SER A 49 3.62 3.40 20.41
N SER A 50 3.27 2.29 19.74
CA SER A 50 3.07 0.99 20.41
C SER A 50 4.36 0.21 20.61
N LYS A 51 5.36 0.34 19.72
CA LYS A 51 6.69 -0.28 19.86
C LYS A 51 7.58 0.40 20.89
N LYS A 52 7.33 1.66 21.25
CA LYS A 52 8.00 2.27 22.41
C LYS A 52 7.60 1.63 23.75
N SER A 53 6.52 0.84 23.79
CA SER A 53 6.13 0.04 24.96
C SER A 53 6.31 -1.47 24.81
N ALA A 54 6.73 -1.95 23.64
CA ALA A 54 7.05 -3.36 23.44
C ALA A 54 8.14 -3.47 22.38
N GLU A 55 9.25 -4.14 22.74
CA GLU A 55 10.17 -4.80 21.82
C GLU A 55 11.50 -4.07 21.51
N SER A 56 12.38 -4.06 22.51
CA SER A 56 13.71 -4.64 22.31
C SER A 56 13.54 -6.17 22.36
N THR A 57 13.32 -6.85 21.23
CA THR A 57 13.63 -8.27 20.99
C THR A 57 13.22 -8.66 19.55
N ASP A 58 14.10 -9.40 18.87
CA ASP A 58 13.84 -10.19 17.66
C ASP A 58 13.63 -9.50 16.30
N SER A 59 14.79 -9.17 15.73
CA SER A 59 15.25 -9.71 14.45
C SER A 59 14.58 -11.03 14.03
N ASN A 60 13.68 -11.01 13.04
CA ASN A 60 13.60 -12.10 12.07
C ASN A 60 12.99 -11.62 10.74
N GLY A 61 13.83 -11.57 9.71
CA GLY A 61 13.46 -11.13 8.37
C GLY A 61 14.64 -11.26 7.42
N VAL A 62 15.32 -12.39 7.49
CA VAL A 62 16.34 -12.82 6.53
C VAL A 62 15.70 -12.93 5.13
N VAL A 63 15.89 -11.91 4.28
CA VAL A 63 15.89 -12.13 2.84
C VAL A 63 17.33 -12.48 2.49
N SER A 64 17.60 -13.79 2.46
CA SER A 64 18.83 -14.36 1.91
C SER A 64 18.86 -13.99 0.43
N GLY A 65 19.48 -12.86 0.13
CA GLY A 65 19.88 -12.52 -1.22
C GLY A 65 20.84 -13.58 -1.70
N GLU A 66 20.52 -14.19 -2.84
CA GLU A 66 21.37 -15.15 -3.51
C GLU A 66 22.78 -14.57 -3.69
N VAL A 67 23.76 -15.17 -3.00
CA VAL A 67 25.17 -14.87 -3.22
C VAL A 67 25.50 -15.37 -4.62
N ILE A 68 25.64 -14.46 -5.57
CA ILE A 68 26.25 -14.71 -6.88
C ILE A 68 27.64 -15.31 -6.69
N ASN A 69 27.74 -16.63 -6.72
CA ASN A 69 29.00 -17.34 -6.85
C ASN A 69 29.53 -17.09 -8.27
N ASN A 70 30.59 -16.30 -8.41
CA ASN A 70 31.29 -16.10 -9.67
C ASN A 70 32.55 -16.99 -9.71
N PRO A 71 32.48 -18.24 -10.21
CA PRO A 71 33.64 -19.10 -10.34
C PRO A 71 34.38 -18.79 -11.65
N ASP A 72 35.01 -17.61 -11.76
CA ASP A 72 35.85 -17.30 -12.93
C ASP A 72 37.01 -16.34 -12.62
N GLN A 73 37.76 -16.61 -11.54
CA GLN A 73 38.95 -15.81 -11.18
C GLN A 73 40.21 -16.66 -10.88
N ASN A 74 40.30 -17.88 -11.43
CA ASN A 74 41.57 -18.62 -11.39
C ASN A 74 41.66 -19.67 -12.50
N LYS A 75 41.93 -19.23 -13.73
CA LYS A 75 42.60 -20.08 -14.73
C LYS A 75 43.63 -19.27 -15.51
N GLY A 76 44.87 -19.42 -15.07
CA GLY A 76 46.01 -19.66 -15.96
C GLY A 76 46.29 -18.60 -17.01
N THR A 77 46.95 -17.52 -16.61
CA THR A 77 48.02 -16.98 -17.46
C THR A 77 49.34 -17.52 -16.91
N GLN A 78 49.57 -18.81 -17.20
CA GLN A 78 50.86 -19.47 -17.15
C GLN A 78 51.26 -19.69 -18.59
N ILE A 79 52.05 -18.76 -19.14
CA ILE A 79 53.22 -18.96 -20.02
C ILE A 79 53.79 -17.60 -20.43
#